data_AF-A0A8S2RRG1-F1
#
_entry.id   AF-A0A8S2RRG1-F1
#
_cell.length_a   1.000
_cell.length_b   1.000
_cell.length_c   1.000
_cell.angle_alpha   90.00
_cell.angle_beta   90.00
_cell.angle_gamma   90.00
#
_symmetry.space_group_name_H-M   'P 1'
#
loop_
_entity.id
_entity.type
_entity.pdbx_description
1 polymer ?
#
loop_
_entity_poly.entity_id
_entity_poly.type
_entity_poly.pdbx_seq_one_letter_code
_entity_poly.pdbx_strand_id
1 'polypeptide(L)'
;KTFEFQGFKQLIDQIAESKKTSADQILSLISSVSGPSTSNTTGVANANTTARMTDTSHYTGAHKERFDESGHGKGKDGRTDVVSNSGYVGEY
;
A
#
# COMPACT_ATOMS: atom_id res chain seq x y z
N LYS A 1 12.31 6.25 14.34
CA LYS A 1 13.18 7.26 14.97
C LYS A 1 12.28 8.41 15.40
N THR A 2 12.09 8.59 16.71
CA THR A 2 11.27 9.65 17.29
C THR A 2 12.15 10.84 17.68
N PHE A 3 11.55 12.00 17.90
CA PHE A 3 12.25 13.24 18.17
C PHE A 3 11.82 13.79 19.55
N GLU A 4 12.80 14.20 20.36
CA GLU A 4 12.58 14.64 21.75
C GLU A 4 12.04 16.07 21.82
N PHE A 5 11.22 16.35 22.84
CA PHE A 5 10.62 17.68 23.03
C PHE A 5 11.65 18.79 23.27
N GLN A 6 12.80 18.46 23.88
CA GLN A 6 13.89 19.42 24.04
C GLN A 6 14.50 19.82 22.70
N GLY A 7 14.64 18.87 21.78
CA GLY A 7 15.06 19.14 20.41
C GLY A 7 14.05 20.01 19.67
N PHE A 8 12.76 19.83 19.96
CA PHE A 8 11.70 20.67 19.39
C PHE A 8 11.86 22.13 19.80
N LYS A 9 12.12 22.44 21.07
CA LYS A 9 12.39 23.83 21.51
C LYS A 9 13.58 24.45 20.79
N GLN A 10 14.69 23.71 20.71
CA GLN A 10 15.88 24.17 19.99
C GLN A 10 15.60 24.43 18.51
N LEU A 11 14.76 23.60 17.87
CA LEU A 11 14.34 23.81 16.49
C LEU A 11 13.48 25.08 16.35
N ILE A 12 12.57 25.35 17.29
CA ILE A 12 11.79 26.60 17.28
C ILE A 12 12.71 27.82 17.36
N ASP A 13 13.73 27.78 18.22
CA ASP A 13 14.71 28.87 18.33
C ASP A 13 15.51 29.04 17.02
N GLN A 14 15.94 27.94 16.38
CA GLN A 14 16.59 27.99 15.06
C GLN A 14 15.67 28.56 13.96
N ILE A 15 14.39 28.21 13.97
CA ILE A 15 13.41 28.74 13.02
C ILE A 15 13.18 30.24 13.29
N ALA A 16 13.16 30.66 14.56
CA ALA A 16 13.03 32.06 14.97
C ALA A 16 14.19 32.90 14.42
N GLU A 17 15.43 32.43 14.58
CA GLU A 17 16.63 33.06 14.03
C GLU A 17 16.58 33.14 12.50
N SER A 18 16.20 32.05 11.83
CA SER A 18 16.11 31.99 10.37
C SER A 18 15.04 32.93 9.80
N LYS A 19 13.88 33.01 10.44
CA LYS A 19 12.74 33.84 10.00
C LYS A 19 12.75 35.26 10.55
N LYS A 20 13.70 35.61 11.43
CA LYS A 20 13.79 36.91 12.12
C LYS A 20 12.51 37.29 12.88
N THR A 21 11.82 36.29 13.41
CA THR A 21 10.60 36.45 14.22
C THR A 21 10.84 35.90 15.61
N SER A 22 10.07 36.31 16.62
CA SER A 22 10.28 35.79 17.97
C SER A 22 9.83 34.33 18.12
N ALA A 23 10.50 33.58 19.00
CA ALA A 23 10.15 32.19 19.28
C ALA A 23 8.71 32.06 19.80
N ASP A 24 8.26 33.03 20.60
CA ASP A 24 6.88 33.08 21.13
C ASP A 24 5.82 33.22 20.04
N GLN A 25 6.10 34.01 18.99
CA GLN A 25 5.19 34.16 17.86
C GLN A 25 5.07 32.86 17.07
N ILE A 26 6.19 32.15 16.88
CA ILE A 26 6.19 30.85 16.19
C ILE A 26 5.43 29.82 17.02
N LEU A 27 5.65 29.78 18.34
CA LEU A 27 4.94 28.85 19.22
C LEU A 27 3.44 29.13 19.21
N SER A 28 3.03 30.40 19.26
CA SER A 28 1.62 30.81 19.15
C SER A 28 1.00 30.41 17.81
N LEU A 29 1.71 30.58 16.71
CA LEU A 29 1.25 30.13 15.39
C LEU A 29 1.10 28.61 15.35
N ILE A 30 2.04 27.85 15.90
CA ILE A 30 1.94 26.39 15.95
C ILE A 30 0.76 25.93 16.82
N SER A 31 0.55 26.57 17.98
CA SER A 31 -0.56 26.24 18.88
C SER A 31 -1.93 26.63 18.31
N SER A 32 -2.00 27.64 17.44
CA SER A 32 -3.25 28.05 16.77
C SER A 32 -3.64 27.16 15.59
N VAL A 33 -2.71 26.33 15.08
CA VAL A 33 -2.99 25.36 14.02
C VAL A 33 -3.38 24.02 14.65
N SER A 34 -4.54 23.49 14.28
CA SER A 34 -5.14 22.28 14.87
C SER A 34 -4.49 20.95 14.45
N GLY A 35 -3.24 20.99 13.98
CA GLY A 35 -2.47 19.82 13.53
C GLY A 35 -1.84 19.99 12.14
N PRO A 36 -0.89 19.13 11.74
CA PRO A 36 -0.29 19.16 10.42
C PRO A 36 -1.36 18.78 9.38
N SER A 37 -1.88 19.78 8.70
CA SER A 37 -2.92 19.61 7.69
C SER A 37 -2.58 20.45 6.47
N THR A 38 -2.73 19.85 5.31
CA THR A 38 -2.74 20.55 4.03
C THR A 38 -4.21 20.85 3.71
N SER A 39 -4.50 22.12 3.41
CA SER A 39 -5.86 22.53 3.03
C SER A 39 -6.33 21.73 1.81
N ASN A 40 -7.57 21.24 1.84
CA ASN A 40 -8.23 20.49 0.75
C ASN A 40 -7.58 19.13 0.38
N THR A 41 -7.22 18.29 1.35
CA THR A 41 -6.70 16.94 1.04
C THR A 41 -7.64 15.81 1.49
N THR A 42 -7.86 14.86 0.57
CA THR A 42 -8.56 13.59 0.83
C THR A 42 -7.60 12.63 1.55
N GLY A 43 -8.06 11.96 2.61
CA GLY A 43 -7.25 10.98 3.36
C GLY A 43 -6.69 9.87 2.45
N VAL A 44 -5.45 9.45 2.72
CA VAL A 44 -4.76 8.43 1.90
C VAL A 44 -5.39 7.06 2.15
N ALA A 45 -6.36 6.68 1.32
CA ALA A 45 -6.73 5.27 1.18
C ALA A 45 -5.56 4.56 0.48
N ASN A 46 -4.91 3.62 1.15
CA ASN A 46 -3.81 2.82 0.59
C ASN A 46 -4.31 1.78 -0.43
N ALA A 47 -5.18 2.19 -1.35
CA ALA A 47 -5.77 1.35 -2.39
C ALA A 47 -4.71 0.74 -3.33
N ASN A 48 -3.61 1.44 -3.58
CA ASN A 48 -2.53 0.97 -4.44
C ASN A 48 -1.85 -0.30 -3.90
N THR A 49 -1.62 -0.37 -2.59
CA THR A 49 -0.97 -1.53 -1.98
C THR A 49 -1.88 -2.76 -2.06
N THR A 50 -3.16 -2.60 -1.77
CA THR A 50 -4.13 -3.70 -1.82
C THR A 50 -4.43 -4.13 -3.25
N ALA A 51 -4.53 -3.20 -4.21
CA ALA A 51 -4.75 -3.50 -5.62
C ALA A 51 -3.64 -4.40 -6.20
N ARG A 52 -2.38 -4.15 -5.82
CA ARG A 52 -1.25 -5.00 -6.23
C ARG A 52 -1.29 -6.41 -5.65
N MET A 53 -1.96 -6.61 -4.51
CA MET A 53 -2.09 -7.93 -3.89
C MET A 53 -3.24 -8.74 -4.48
N THR A 54 -4.21 -8.10 -5.13
CA THR A 54 -5.41 -8.73 -5.70
C THR A 54 -5.44 -8.71 -7.23
N ASP A 55 -4.34 -8.34 -7.89
CA ASP A 55 -4.24 -8.32 -9.35
C ASP A 55 -3.83 -9.69 -9.90
N THR A 56 -4.77 -10.32 -10.59
CA THR A 56 -4.68 -11.65 -11.19
C THR A 56 -4.22 -11.60 -12.65
N SER A 57 -4.17 -10.41 -13.26
CA SER A 57 -3.80 -10.22 -14.67
C SER A 57 -2.36 -10.64 -14.97
N HIS A 58 -1.51 -10.61 -13.94
CA HIS A 58 -0.11 -11.01 -13.99
C HIS A 58 0.11 -12.51 -13.69
N TYR A 59 -0.94 -13.31 -13.52
CA TYR A 59 -0.78 -14.75 -13.35
C TYR A 59 -0.26 -15.37 -14.65
N THR A 60 0.83 -16.11 -14.59
CA THR A 60 1.46 -16.78 -15.73
C THR A 60 1.78 -18.24 -15.39
N GLY A 61 1.91 -19.09 -16.40
CA GLY A 61 2.26 -20.51 -16.23
C GLY A 61 1.32 -21.22 -15.26
N ALA A 62 1.88 -21.92 -14.27
CA ALA A 62 1.13 -22.72 -13.30
C ALA A 62 0.08 -21.93 -12.48
N HIS A 63 0.23 -20.61 -12.32
CA HIS A 63 -0.79 -19.81 -11.63
C HIS A 63 -2.09 -19.70 -12.44
N LYS A 64 -2.03 -19.66 -13.78
CA LYS A 64 -3.23 -19.66 -14.64
C LYS A 64 -3.97 -20.99 -14.60
N GLU A 65 -3.23 -22.09 -14.46
CA GLU A 65 -3.84 -23.41 -14.34
C GLU A 65 -4.55 -23.56 -12.99
N ARG A 66 -3.99 -22.97 -11.93
CA ARG A 66 -4.51 -23.14 -10.56
C ARG A 66 -5.58 -22.13 -10.15
N PHE A 67 -5.63 -20.96 -10.77
CA PHE A 67 -6.52 -19.85 -10.40
C PHE A 67 -7.30 -19.30 -11.60
N ASP A 68 -8.49 -18.78 -11.35
CA ASP A 68 -9.30 -18.08 -12.36
C ASP A 68 -8.96 -16.59 -12.45
N GLU A 69 -9.58 -15.91 -13.42
CA GLU A 69 -9.37 -14.48 -13.68
C GLU A 69 -9.80 -13.57 -12.52
N SER A 70 -10.63 -14.08 -11.62
CA SER A 70 -11.03 -13.38 -10.39
C SER A 70 -10.13 -13.70 -9.18
N GLY A 71 -9.14 -14.58 -9.35
CA GLY A 71 -8.16 -14.96 -8.33
C GLY A 71 -8.62 -16.10 -7.43
N HIS A 72 -9.76 -16.72 -7.72
CA HIS A 72 -10.23 -17.89 -6.99
C HIS A 72 -9.55 -19.15 -7.52
N GLY A 73 -9.22 -20.07 -6.61
CA GLY A 73 -8.57 -21.32 -6.97
C GLY A 73 -9.53 -22.26 -7.71
N LYS A 74 -9.11 -22.80 -8.86
CA LYS A 74 -9.83 -23.79 -9.69
C LYS A 74 -9.90 -25.20 -9.07
N GLY A 75 -9.54 -25.34 -7.79
CA GLY A 75 -9.68 -26.60 -7.06
C GLY A 75 -8.87 -27.76 -7.64
N LYS A 76 -9.51 -28.92 -7.80
CA LYS A 76 -8.89 -30.16 -8.31
C LYS A 76 -8.52 -30.01 -9.78
N ASP A 77 -9.39 -29.40 -10.57
CA ASP A 77 -9.22 -29.25 -12.02
C ASP A 77 -7.99 -28.42 -12.38
N GLY A 78 -7.66 -27.42 -11.56
CA GLY A 78 -6.43 -26.65 -11.73
C GLY A 78 -5.15 -27.30 -11.21
N ARG A 79 -5.24 -28.50 -10.60
CA ARG A 79 -4.11 -29.22 -9.99
C ARG A 79 -3.86 -30.58 -10.61
N THR A 80 -4.76 -31.09 -11.44
CA THR A 80 -4.67 -32.42 -12.06
C THR A 80 -4.90 -32.33 -13.56
N ASP A 81 -4.01 -32.94 -14.33
CA ASP A 81 -4.12 -33.03 -15.79
C ASP A 81 -5.15 -34.11 -16.14
N VAL A 82 -6.36 -33.71 -16.52
CA VAL A 82 -7.45 -34.65 -16.83
C VAL A 82 -7.25 -35.16 -18.26
N VAL A 83 -6.55 -36.28 -18.40
CA VAL A 83 -6.41 -36.97 -19.69
C VAL A 83 -7.72 -37.65 -20.06
N SER A 84 -8.33 -37.24 -21.17
CA SER A 84 -9.52 -37.91 -21.73
C SER A 84 -9.12 -39.26 -22.33
N ASN A 85 -9.46 -40.36 -21.65
CA ASN A 85 -9.15 -41.72 -22.09
C ASN A 85 -10.09 -42.24 -23.20
N SER A 86 -10.60 -41.36 -24.07
CA SER A 86 -11.66 -41.69 -25.06
C SER A 86 -11.14 -42.32 -26.37
N GLY A 87 -9.85 -42.65 -26.48
CA GLY A 87 -9.23 -42.93 -27.80
C GLY A 87 -8.47 -44.24 -27.95
N TYR A 88 -8.29 -45.06 -26.91
CA TYR A 88 -7.53 -46.31 -27.07
C TYR A 88 -8.46 -47.47 -27.45
N VAL A 89 -8.74 -47.62 -28.74
CA VAL A 89 -9.32 -48.84 -29.32
C VAL A 89 -8.14 -49.67 -29.84
N GLY A 90 -7.77 -50.72 -29.11
CA GLY A 90 -6.76 -51.66 -29.57
C GLY A 90 -7.29 -52.45 -30.77
N GLU A 91 -6.57 -52.42 -31.88
CA GLU A 91 -6.78 -53.38 -32.96
C GLU A 91 -6.18 -54.75 -32.57
N TYR A 92 -6.87 -55.81 -33.01
CA TYR A 92 -6.74 -57.22 -32.60
C TYR A 92 -5.36 -57.85 -32.83
#